data_AF-A0A7V3UZL9-F1
#
_entry.id   AF-A0A7V3UZL9-F1
#
_cell.length_a   1.000
_cell.length_b   1.000
_cell.length_c   1.000
_cell.angle_alpha   90.00
_cell.angle_beta   90.00
_cell.angle_gamma   90.00
#
_symmetry.space_group_name_H-M   'P 1'
#
loop_
_entity.id
_entity.type
_entity.pdbx_description
1 polymer ?
#
loop_
_entity_poly.entity_id
_entity_poly.type
_entity_poly.pdbx_seq_one_letter_code
_entity_poly.pdbx_strand_id
1 'polypeptide(L)'
;MKFNWIDVLTSGVVASVAALQLLRAIRDFSQVFYETVFLVVALVGAVRLFMPVSQRLNLSPPLAMAMLFMIFAVLAAFFAKLINQSLGFSLGGFDYLFGLGLGIGCGFVFGNAVLRTIVLMFMGEKPEVIAAVHRSWMASQVLYFGAFRELLGILRIARYNNI
;
A
#
# COMPACT_ATOMS: atom_id res chain seq x y z
N MET A 1 10.58 -1.29 25.24
CA MET A 1 10.68 -0.75 23.87
C MET A 1 10.71 0.77 23.96
N LYS A 2 11.65 1.45 23.31
CA LYS A 2 11.63 2.93 23.24
C LYS A 2 10.51 3.33 22.28
N PHE A 3 9.68 4.29 22.69
CA PHE A 3 8.60 4.82 21.86
C PHE A 3 9.17 5.38 20.55
N ASN A 4 8.65 4.92 19.42
CA ASN A 4 9.00 5.43 18.10
C ASN A 4 7.75 6.01 17.46
N TRP A 5 7.73 7.33 17.28
CA TRP A 5 6.58 8.04 16.73
C TRP A 5 6.23 7.59 15.29
N ILE A 6 7.20 7.02 14.56
CA ILE A 6 6.98 6.47 13.21
C ILE A 6 6.13 5.20 13.25
N ASP A 7 6.21 4.39 14.31
CA ASP A 7 5.33 3.22 14.47
C ASP A 7 3.87 3.66 14.61
N VAL A 8 3.62 4.74 15.37
CA VAL A 8 2.26 5.29 15.55
C VAL A 8 1.75 5.90 14.25
N LEU A 9 2.58 6.67 13.54
CA LEU A 9 2.19 7.24 12.25
C LEU A 9 1.88 6.16 11.22
N THR A 10 2.74 5.15 11.11
CA THR A 10 2.57 4.07 10.14
C THR A 10 1.35 3.22 10.46
N SER A 11 1.19 2.81 11.72
CA SER A 11 0.02 2.02 12.14
C SER A 11 -1.28 2.83 12.01
N GLY A 12 -1.26 4.12 12.33
CA GLY A 12 -2.37 5.04 12.12
C GLY A 12 -2.80 5.11 10.66
N VAL A 13 -1.87 5.34 9.72
CA VAL A 13 -2.17 5.36 8.28
C VAL A 13 -2.78 4.04 7.81
N VAL A 14 -2.17 2.92 8.15
CA VAL A 14 -2.67 1.59 7.75
C VAL A 14 -4.05 1.33 8.33
N ALA A 15 -4.26 1.60 9.62
CA ALA A 15 -5.52 1.36 10.32
C ALA A 15 -6.65 2.26 9.79
N SER A 16 -6.38 3.55 9.55
CA SER A 16 -7.38 4.47 9.00
C SER A 16 -7.81 4.06 7.58
N VAL A 17 -6.86 3.72 6.71
CA VAL A 17 -7.19 3.25 5.36
C VAL A 17 -7.95 1.92 5.41
N ALA A 18 -7.54 1.00 6.28
CA ALA A 18 -8.22 -0.28 6.44
C ALA A 18 -9.66 -0.12 6.93
N ALA A 19 -9.89 0.76 7.91
CA ALA A 19 -11.22 1.06 8.41
C ALA A 19 -12.11 1.69 7.34
N LEU A 20 -11.59 2.66 6.56
CA LEU A 20 -12.33 3.27 5.46
C LEU A 20 -12.71 2.26 4.38
N GLN A 21 -11.78 1.40 3.99
CA GLN A 21 -12.05 0.37 2.97
C GLN A 21 -12.97 -0.73 3.48
N LEU A 22 -12.90 -1.09 4.76
CA LEU A 22 -13.88 -1.98 5.38
C LEU A 22 -15.29 -1.40 5.26
N LEU A 23 -15.50 -0.15 5.69
CA LEU A 23 -16.81 0.50 5.62
C LEU A 23 -17.35 0.57 4.19
N ARG A 24 -16.48 0.69 3.19
CA ARG A 24 -16.85 0.67 1.76
C ARG A 24 -17.16 -0.74 1.27
N ALA A 25 -16.40 -1.75 1.71
CA ALA A 25 -16.60 -3.14 1.31
C ALA A 25 -17.95 -3.70 1.79
N ILE A 26 -18.50 -3.16 2.90
CA ILE A 26 -19.86 -3.47 3.36
C ILE A 26 -20.91 -3.10 2.30
N ARG A 27 -20.66 -2.06 1.50
CA ARG A 27 -21.59 -1.56 0.49
C ARG A 27 -21.31 -2.14 -0.89
N ASP A 28 -20.04 -2.19 -1.28
CA ASP A 28 -19.61 -2.65 -2.60
C ASP A 28 -18.24 -3.34 -2.48
N PHE A 29 -18.28 -4.65 -2.20
CA PHE A 29 -17.09 -5.47 -2.03
C PHE A 29 -16.27 -5.54 -3.33
N SER A 30 -16.90 -5.78 -4.48
CA SER A 30 -16.21 -5.90 -5.76
C SER A 30 -15.47 -4.62 -6.14
N GLN A 31 -16.04 -3.45 -5.89
CA GLN A 31 -15.35 -2.20 -6.11
C GLN A 31 -14.08 -2.09 -5.27
N VAL A 32 -14.16 -2.40 -3.96
CA VAL A 32 -12.99 -2.34 -3.06
C VAL A 32 -11.92 -3.35 -3.48
N PHE A 33 -12.33 -4.54 -3.94
CA PHE A 33 -11.41 -5.54 -4.47
C PHE A 33 -10.64 -5.01 -5.69
N TYR A 34 -11.36 -4.51 -6.71
CA TYR A 34 -10.73 -3.99 -7.92
C TYR A 34 -9.83 -2.79 -7.59
N GLU A 35 -10.31 -1.83 -6.79
CA GLU A 35 -9.51 -0.68 -6.37
C GLU A 35 -8.21 -1.12 -5.68
N THR A 36 -8.29 -2.09 -4.77
CA THR A 36 -7.10 -2.59 -4.07
C THR A 36 -6.09 -3.19 -5.03
N VAL A 37 -6.54 -4.03 -5.97
CA VAL A 37 -5.66 -4.64 -6.99
C VAL A 37 -5.02 -3.58 -7.87
N PHE A 38 -5.81 -2.62 -8.39
CA PHE A 38 -5.27 -1.57 -9.25
C PHE A 38 -4.38 -0.58 -8.50
N LEU A 39 -4.63 -0.32 -7.20
CA LEU A 39 -3.75 0.49 -6.37
C LEU A 39 -2.39 -0.18 -6.14
N VAL A 40 -2.35 -1.51 -5.98
CA VAL A 40 -1.08 -2.26 -5.95
C VAL A 40 -0.32 -2.05 -7.26
N VAL A 41 -0.99 -2.19 -8.40
CA VAL A 41 -0.37 -1.96 -9.72
C VAL A 41 0.13 -0.52 -9.86
N ALA A 42 -0.66 0.46 -9.40
CA ALA A 42 -0.31 1.87 -9.40
C ALA A 42 0.95 2.15 -8.57
N LEU A 43 1.04 1.59 -7.36
CA LEU A 43 2.25 1.70 -6.52
C LEU A 43 3.47 1.09 -7.21
N VAL A 44 3.34 -0.13 -7.76
CA VAL A 44 4.45 -0.79 -8.47
C VAL A 44 4.91 0.05 -9.65
N GLY A 45 3.97 0.62 -10.42
CA GLY A 45 4.26 1.54 -11.51
C GLY A 45 5.02 2.78 -11.03
N ALA A 46 4.54 3.44 -9.97
CA ALA A 46 5.18 4.64 -9.42
C ALA A 46 6.60 4.34 -8.92
N VAL A 47 6.79 3.26 -8.16
CA VAL A 47 8.10 2.82 -7.65
C VAL A 47 9.10 2.51 -8.78
N ARG A 48 8.64 1.99 -9.92
CA ARG A 48 9.52 1.68 -11.05
C ARG A 48 9.85 2.89 -11.92
N LEU A 49 8.93 3.86 -12.01
CA LEU A 49 9.03 4.97 -12.95
C LEU A 49 9.48 6.30 -12.33
N PHE A 50 9.46 6.45 -10.99
CA PHE A 50 9.78 7.75 -10.38
C PHE A 50 11.18 8.26 -10.71
N MET A 51 12.20 7.39 -10.73
CA MET A 51 13.58 7.79 -11.02
C MET A 51 13.76 8.26 -12.47
N PRO A 52 13.36 7.49 -13.52
CA PRO A 52 13.48 7.96 -14.89
C PRO A 52 12.62 9.20 -15.17
N VAL A 53 11.45 9.34 -14.53
CA VAL A 53 10.62 10.55 -14.66
C VAL A 53 11.28 11.76 -13.97
N SER A 54 11.83 11.57 -12.77
CA SER A 54 12.57 12.60 -12.03
C SER A 54 13.74 13.15 -12.86
N GLN A 55 14.52 12.26 -13.50
CA GLN A 55 15.64 12.64 -14.34
C GLN A 55 15.21 13.36 -15.62
N ARG A 56 14.17 12.88 -16.30
CA ARG A 56 13.70 13.47 -17.57
C ARG A 56 13.03 14.83 -17.39
N LEU A 57 12.28 15.02 -16.30
CA LEU A 57 11.56 16.26 -16.02
C LEU A 57 12.30 17.20 -15.08
N ASN A 58 13.51 16.83 -14.65
CA ASN A 58 14.31 17.57 -13.67
C ASN A 58 13.53 17.90 -12.37
N LEU A 59 12.79 16.92 -11.86
CA LEU A 59 12.00 17.02 -10.63
C LEU A 59 12.71 16.29 -9.50
N SER A 60 12.49 16.73 -8.26
CA SER A 60 13.01 15.99 -7.11
C SER A 60 12.39 14.57 -7.04
N PRO A 61 13.18 13.53 -6.71
CA PRO A 61 12.67 12.16 -6.60
C PRO A 61 11.41 11.98 -5.72
N PRO A 62 11.29 12.60 -4.53
CA PRO A 62 10.07 12.48 -3.72
C PRO A 62 8.85 13.09 -4.42
N LEU A 63 9.02 14.23 -5.12
CA LEU A 63 7.94 14.87 -5.86
C LEU A 63 7.49 14.00 -7.05
N ALA A 64 8.44 13.46 -7.81
CA ALA A 64 8.16 12.55 -8.94
C ALA A 64 7.41 11.29 -8.48
N MET A 65 7.82 10.70 -7.36
CA MET A 65 7.14 9.53 -6.76
C MET A 65 5.70 9.85 -6.36
N ALA A 66 5.50 10.97 -5.64
CA ALA A 66 4.18 11.39 -5.20
C ALA A 66 3.23 11.68 -6.38
N MET A 67 3.70 12.40 -7.40
CA MET A 67 2.90 12.72 -8.60
C MET A 67 2.53 11.48 -9.39
N LEU A 68 3.49 10.58 -9.67
CA LEU A 68 3.19 9.35 -10.40
C LEU A 68 2.21 8.46 -9.65
N PHE A 69 2.38 8.30 -8.33
CA PHE A 69 1.46 7.53 -7.52
C PHE A 69 0.06 8.14 -7.55
N MET A 70 -0.08 9.47 -7.43
CA MET A 70 -1.37 10.15 -7.51
C MET A 70 -2.04 9.94 -8.88
N ILE A 71 -1.31 10.13 -9.97
CA ILE A 71 -1.83 9.93 -11.34
C ILE A 71 -2.28 8.47 -11.53
N PHE A 72 -1.43 7.51 -11.17
CA PHE A 72 -1.77 6.10 -11.30
C PHE A 72 -2.89 5.66 -10.36
N ALA A 73 -3.00 6.22 -9.16
CA ALA A 73 -4.10 5.94 -8.24
C ALA A 73 -5.45 6.44 -8.77
N VAL A 74 -5.48 7.62 -9.39
CA VAL A 74 -6.71 8.14 -10.04
C VAL A 74 -7.10 7.26 -11.23
N LEU A 75 -6.14 6.88 -12.08
CA LEU A 75 -6.39 5.96 -13.19
C LEU A 75 -6.85 4.59 -12.69
N ALA A 76 -6.22 4.06 -11.64
CA ALA A 76 -6.58 2.81 -10.99
C ALA A 76 -8.04 2.83 -10.49
N ALA A 77 -8.45 3.90 -9.81
CA ALA A 77 -9.82 4.06 -9.33
C ALA A 77 -10.83 4.17 -10.50
N PHE A 78 -10.46 4.86 -11.57
CA PHE A 78 -11.28 4.94 -12.78
C PHE A 78 -11.48 3.56 -13.44
N PHE A 79 -10.40 2.81 -13.65
CA PHE A 79 -10.48 1.45 -14.22
C PHE A 79 -11.22 0.47 -13.30
N ALA A 80 -11.00 0.56 -11.99
CA ALA A 80 -11.73 -0.25 -11.01
C ALA A 80 -13.24 -0.01 -11.12
N LYS A 81 -13.67 1.26 -11.25
CA LYS A 81 -15.07 1.61 -11.43
C LYS A 81 -15.64 1.06 -12.73
N LEU A 82 -14.93 1.20 -13.84
CA LEU A 82 -15.38 0.66 -15.14
C LEU A 82 -15.54 -0.86 -15.10
N ILE A 83 -14.59 -1.57 -14.52
CA ILE A 83 -14.67 -3.03 -14.39
C ILE A 83 -15.81 -3.42 -13.46
N ASN A 84 -15.96 -2.76 -12.32
CA ASN A 84 -17.05 -3.03 -11.37
C ASN A 84 -18.44 -2.89 -12.01
N GLN A 85 -18.63 -1.92 -12.90
CA GLN A 85 -19.90 -1.75 -13.63
C GLN A 85 -20.24 -2.94 -14.55
N SER A 86 -19.23 -3.65 -15.04
CA SER A 86 -19.40 -4.80 -15.94
C SER A 86 -19.35 -6.16 -15.25
N LEU A 87 -18.55 -6.29 -14.19
CA LEU A 87 -18.16 -7.54 -13.54
C LEU A 87 -18.30 -7.43 -12.01
N GLY A 88 -19.34 -6.75 -11.53
CA GLY A 88 -19.64 -6.64 -10.10
C GLY A 88 -19.95 -8.00 -9.49
N PHE A 89 -19.48 -8.24 -8.27
CA PHE A 89 -19.68 -9.51 -7.57
C PHE A 89 -19.67 -9.33 -6.05
N SER A 90 -20.21 -10.32 -5.34
CA SER A 90 -20.22 -10.38 -3.89
C SER A 90 -19.94 -11.82 -3.45
N LEU A 91 -19.25 -11.95 -2.32
CA LEU A 91 -19.02 -13.21 -1.58
C LEU A 91 -20.08 -13.42 -0.50
N GLY A 92 -21.13 -12.60 -0.48
CA GLY A 92 -22.23 -12.66 0.48
C GLY A 92 -21.75 -12.33 1.90
N GLY A 93 -22.05 -13.23 2.85
CA GLY A 93 -21.69 -13.02 4.27
C GLY A 93 -20.19 -12.89 4.54
N PHE A 94 -19.33 -13.28 3.59
CA PHE A 94 -17.88 -13.18 3.71
C PHE A 94 -17.29 -11.83 3.24
N ASP A 95 -18.11 -10.94 2.66
CA ASP A 95 -17.66 -9.63 2.17
C ASP A 95 -16.95 -8.80 3.25
N TYR A 96 -17.42 -8.89 4.49
CA TYR A 96 -16.83 -8.19 5.63
C TYR A 96 -15.42 -8.67 5.97
N LEU A 97 -15.22 -10.00 6.00
CA LEU A 97 -13.94 -10.61 6.37
C LEU A 97 -12.89 -10.32 5.29
N PHE A 98 -13.24 -10.54 4.03
CA PHE A 98 -12.33 -10.26 2.92
C PHE A 98 -12.16 -8.76 2.70
N GLY A 99 -13.20 -7.97 2.92
CA GLY A 99 -13.15 -6.50 2.88
C GLY A 99 -12.16 -5.92 3.89
N LEU A 100 -12.12 -6.47 5.11
CA LEU A 100 -11.10 -6.12 6.11
C LEU A 100 -9.69 -6.44 5.61
N GLY A 101 -9.49 -7.66 5.08
CA GLY A 101 -8.18 -8.08 4.54
C GLY A 101 -7.71 -7.19 3.39
N LEU A 102 -8.61 -6.85 2.46
CA LEU A 102 -8.35 -5.92 1.36
C LEU A 102 -8.05 -4.52 1.87
N GLY A 103 -8.79 -4.05 2.88
CA GLY A 103 -8.55 -2.77 3.52
C GLY A 103 -7.16 -2.69 4.15
N ILE A 104 -6.74 -3.73 4.85
CA ILE A 104 -5.37 -3.83 5.40
C ILE A 104 -4.35 -3.80 4.26
N GLY A 105 -4.56 -4.59 3.20
CA GLY A 105 -3.69 -4.58 2.01
C GLY A 105 -3.56 -3.19 1.38
N CYS A 106 -4.69 -2.51 1.19
CA CYS A 106 -4.74 -1.13 0.70
C CYS A 106 -4.00 -0.16 1.63
N GLY A 107 -4.16 -0.31 2.95
CA GLY A 107 -3.43 0.46 3.95
C GLY A 107 -1.93 0.27 3.86
N PHE A 108 -1.45 -0.96 3.63
CA PHE A 108 -0.03 -1.23 3.40
C PHE A 108 0.48 -0.59 2.10
N VAL A 109 -0.30 -0.59 1.02
CA VAL A 109 0.06 0.06 -0.25
C VAL A 109 0.24 1.58 -0.05
N PHE A 110 -0.74 2.24 0.58
CA PHE A 110 -0.65 3.67 0.88
C PHE A 110 0.47 3.99 1.87
N GLY A 111 0.58 3.21 2.94
CA GLY A 111 1.66 3.36 3.92
C GLY A 111 3.04 3.21 3.27
N ASN A 112 3.18 2.28 2.32
CA ASN A 112 4.41 2.12 1.54
C ASN A 112 4.74 3.37 0.71
N ALA A 113 3.77 3.89 -0.04
CA ALA A 113 3.94 5.12 -0.83
C ALA A 113 4.39 6.30 0.06
N VAL A 114 3.72 6.49 1.20
CA VAL A 114 4.01 7.56 2.16
C VAL A 114 5.41 7.39 2.76
N LEU A 115 5.71 6.23 3.33
CA LEU A 115 7.03 5.98 3.94
C LEU A 115 8.16 6.11 2.92
N ARG A 116 7.97 5.62 1.69
CA ARG A 116 8.98 5.73 0.64
C ARG A 116 9.22 7.17 0.23
N THR A 117 8.16 7.98 0.16
CA THR A 117 8.26 9.42 -0.11
C THR A 117 8.98 10.15 1.02
N ILE A 118 8.66 9.83 2.29
CA ILE A 118 9.35 10.38 3.48
C ILE A 118 10.84 10.03 3.45
N VAL A 119 11.18 8.77 3.19
CA VAL A 119 12.57 8.31 3.09
C VAL A 119 13.31 9.09 2.00
N LEU A 120 12.72 9.24 0.81
CA LEU A 120 13.32 9.99 -0.30
C LEU A 120 13.46 11.49 0.01
N MET A 121 12.50 12.09 0.70
CA MET A 121 12.50 13.51 1.04
C MET A 121 13.57 13.86 2.07
N PHE A 122 13.73 13.03 3.11
CA PHE A 122 14.68 13.29 4.19
C PHE A 122 16.05 12.64 3.97
N MET A 123 16.26 11.95 2.85
CA MET A 123 17.53 11.34 2.47
C MET A 123 18.62 12.40 2.34
N GLY A 124 19.51 12.48 3.33
CA GLY A 124 20.62 13.43 3.38
C GLY A 124 20.38 14.68 4.23
N GLU A 125 19.11 15.06 4.48
CA GLU A 125 18.79 16.25 5.29
C GLU A 125 18.57 15.93 6.78
N LYS A 126 17.90 14.82 7.09
CA LYS A 126 17.53 14.45 8.48
C LYS A 126 17.82 12.97 8.78
N PRO A 127 19.07 12.62 9.11
CA PRO A 127 19.45 11.22 9.35
C PRO A 127 18.69 10.58 10.51
N GLU A 128 18.23 11.39 11.48
CA GLU A 128 17.43 10.92 12.62
C GLU A 128 16.08 10.32 12.20
N VAL A 129 15.41 10.92 11.20
CA VAL A 129 14.12 10.42 10.70
C VAL A 129 14.30 9.08 10.00
N ILE A 130 15.35 8.96 9.17
CA ILE A 130 15.66 7.71 8.47
C ILE A 130 16.04 6.61 9.47
N ALA A 131 16.85 6.94 10.48
CA ALA A 131 17.18 6.01 11.55
C ALA A 131 15.94 5.57 12.34
N ALA A 132 14.98 6.46 12.58
CA ALA A 132 13.71 6.12 13.20
C ALA A 132 12.87 5.19 12.30
N VAL A 133 12.85 5.39 10.98
CA VAL A 133 12.15 4.51 10.03
C VAL A 133 12.76 3.10 10.06
N HIS A 134 14.09 2.99 10.02
CA HIS A 134 14.75 1.69 10.04
C HIS A 134 14.66 0.95 11.38
N ARG A 135 14.55 1.69 12.50
CA ARG A 135 14.35 1.10 13.83
C ARG A 135 12.91 0.70 14.10
N SER A 136 11.95 1.28 13.37
CA SER A 136 10.53 0.96 13.48
C SER A 136 10.27 -0.43 12.89
N TRP A 137 9.74 -1.33 13.71
CA TRP A 137 9.33 -2.64 13.24
C TRP A 137 8.18 -2.50 12.24
N MET A 138 7.17 -1.68 12.54
CA MET A 138 6.01 -1.52 11.68
C MET A 138 6.35 -0.87 10.34
N ALA A 139 7.18 0.18 10.33
CA ALA A 139 7.61 0.83 9.09
C ALA A 139 8.42 -0.10 8.21
N SER A 140 9.26 -0.97 8.79
CA SER A 140 9.97 -2.01 8.05
C SER A 140 8.97 -3.00 7.41
N GLN A 141 7.97 -3.46 8.15
CA GLN A 141 6.93 -4.36 7.62
C GLN A 141 6.17 -3.72 6.46
N VAL A 142 5.84 -2.44 6.55
CA VAL A 142 5.10 -1.71 5.50
C VAL A 142 5.99 -1.36 4.29
N LEU A 143 7.24 -0.94 4.51
CA LEU A 143 8.18 -0.60 3.43
C LEU A 143 8.59 -1.80 2.59
N TYR A 144 8.78 -2.95 3.22
CA TYR A 144 9.30 -4.14 2.55
C TYR A 144 8.23 -5.22 2.32
N PHE A 145 6.97 -4.94 2.68
CA PHE A 145 5.88 -5.92 2.69
C PHE A 145 6.27 -7.20 3.44
N GLY A 146 6.98 -7.06 4.56
CA GLY A 146 7.60 -8.18 5.28
C GLY A 146 6.60 -9.24 5.72
N ALA A 147 5.51 -8.82 6.37
CA ALA A 147 4.43 -9.70 6.81
C ALA A 147 3.79 -10.48 5.65
N PHE A 148 3.55 -9.83 4.51
CA PHE A 148 3.04 -10.51 3.32
C PHE A 148 4.05 -11.49 2.74
N ARG A 149 5.34 -11.14 2.74
CA ARG A 149 6.41 -12.02 2.27
C ARG A 149 6.55 -13.26 3.17
N GLU A 150 6.43 -13.10 4.48
CA GLU A 150 6.42 -14.21 5.44
C GLU A 150 5.21 -15.13 5.23
N LEU A 151 4.01 -14.56 5.08
CA LEU A 151 2.79 -15.32 4.76
C LEU A 151 2.93 -16.10 3.45
N LEU A 152 3.44 -15.48 2.39
CA LEU A 152 3.71 -16.16 1.12
C LEU A 152 4.80 -17.23 1.25
N GLY A 153 5.77 -17.03 2.15
CA GLY A 153 6.78 -18.02 2.49
C GLY A 153 6.17 -19.26 3.15
N ILE A 154 5.29 -19.06 4.15
CA ILE A 154 4.56 -20.13 4.82
C ILE A 154 3.67 -20.89 3.83
N LEU A 155 2.91 -20.17 2.98
CA LEU A 155 2.07 -20.79 1.96
C LEU A 155 2.88 -21.60 0.94
N ARG A 156 4.09 -21.12 0.57
CA ARG A 156 4.99 -21.87 -0.30
C ARG A 156 5.45 -23.17 0.36
N ILE A 157 5.76 -23.13 1.66
CA ILE A 157 6.15 -24.32 2.43
C ILE A 157 4.97 -25.29 2.55
N ALA A 158 3.77 -24.80 2.88
CA ALA A 158 2.56 -25.61 2.95
C ALA A 158 2.27 -26.32 1.62
N ARG A 159 2.35 -25.58 0.50
CA ARG A 159 2.21 -26.15 -0.84
C ARG A 159 3.28 -27.21 -1.15
N TYR A 160 4.54 -26.96 -0.78
CA TYR A 160 5.61 -27.95 -0.98
C TYR A 160 5.35 -29.24 -0.18
N ASN A 161 4.72 -29.12 0.99
CA ASN A 161 4.38 -30.22 1.86
C ASN A 161 3.00 -30.86 1.59
N ASN A 162 2.27 -30.42 0.54
CA ASN A 162 0.89 -30.86 0.23
C ASN A 162 -0.08 -30.83 1.43
N ILE A 163 0.05 -29.80 2.28
CA ILE A 163 -0.91 -29.50 3.35
C ILE A 163 -1.97 -28.54 2.82
#